data_AF-A0A7T5UIM9-F1
#
_entry.id   AF-A0A7T5UIM9-F1
#
_cell.length_a   1.000
_cell.length_b   1.000
_cell.length_c   1.000
_cell.angle_alpha   90.00
_cell.angle_beta   90.00
_cell.angle_gamma   90.00
#
_symmetry.space_group_name_H-M   'P 1'
#
loop_
_entity.id
_entity.type
_entity.pdbx_description
1 polymer ?
#
loop_
_entity_poly.entity_id
_entity_poly.type
_entity_poly.pdbx_seq_one_letter_code
_entity_poly.pdbx_strand_id
1 'polypeptide(L)'
;MAYEDDVSISAIDRLYEEAGVILPGMTLKNIKEVQTFHKSVVHNRQMHLSNEVKRYQDLVLNRDQVVQSLATRRAEVMRILRSHGALDQYLKLNEDIAKAEGELKFLKEKLSTAESLELGNTSLEKDRLLLKERMQIDLKEREEIVKQASVSFSKYTSLLYEHPGTLSIDATDNGPSFKTRIDGARGKGIKNMVIFCFDMMIMEIMHSRGMGPGFLIHDSHLFDGVDDRQVAKALIAGAQASEEFGFQYIVTFNSNDLPRSELGDFPIDKYILPVKLTDAEETGGLFGLRF
;
A
#
# COMPACT_ATOMS: atom_id res chain seq x y z
N MET A 1 -66.69 -16.46 -24.01
CA MET A 1 -68.09 -16.18 -24.40
C MET A 1 -68.36 -14.71 -24.12
N ALA A 2 -68.08 -13.87 -25.11
CA ALA A 2 -68.64 -12.53 -25.20
C ALA A 2 -69.48 -12.60 -26.47
N TYR A 3 -70.80 -12.52 -26.32
CA TYR A 3 -71.70 -12.37 -27.46
C TYR A 3 -71.40 -10.99 -28.05
N GLU A 4 -70.96 -10.92 -29.31
CA GLU A 4 -71.08 -9.68 -30.07
C GLU A 4 -72.59 -9.41 -30.19
N ASP A 5 -73.06 -8.38 -29.48
CA ASP A 5 -74.46 -7.97 -29.51
C ASP A 5 -74.84 -7.61 -30.96
N ASP A 6 -75.76 -8.39 -31.54
CA ASP A 6 -76.38 -8.10 -32.85
C ASP A 6 -77.09 -6.75 -32.70
N VAL A 7 -76.50 -5.70 -33.29
CA VAL A 7 -77.04 -4.33 -33.19
C VAL A 7 -78.46 -4.36 -33.76
N SER A 8 -79.45 -4.27 -32.86
CA SER A 8 -80.86 -4.38 -33.23
C SER A 8 -81.24 -3.24 -34.15
N ILE A 9 -81.85 -3.59 -35.30
CA ILE A 9 -82.32 -2.68 -36.35
C ILE A 9 -83.17 -1.54 -35.76
N SER A 10 -83.92 -1.81 -34.69
CA SER A 10 -84.73 -0.81 -34.00
C SER A 10 -83.93 0.32 -33.34
N ALA A 11 -82.69 0.06 -32.91
CA ALA A 11 -81.82 1.07 -32.30
C ALA A 11 -81.18 1.97 -33.38
N ILE A 12 -80.86 1.40 -34.54
CA ILE A 12 -80.34 2.15 -35.68
C ILE A 12 -81.47 2.97 -36.32
N ASP A 13 -82.65 2.38 -36.54
CA ASP A 13 -83.81 3.09 -37.09
C ASP A 13 -84.21 4.31 -36.24
N ARG A 14 -84.22 4.17 -34.90
CA ARG A 14 -84.51 5.30 -33.99
C ARG A 14 -83.45 6.39 -34.03
N LEU A 15 -82.17 6.03 -34.10
CA LEU A 15 -81.07 7.00 -34.16
C LEU A 15 -81.12 7.84 -35.45
N TYR A 16 -81.53 7.22 -36.56
CA TYR A 16 -81.65 7.90 -37.86
C TYR A 16 -82.98 8.65 -38.02
N GLU A 17 -84.08 8.21 -37.39
CA GLU A 17 -85.32 8.99 -37.28
C GLU A 17 -85.14 10.25 -36.42
N GLU A 18 -84.45 10.17 -35.28
CA GLU A 18 -84.14 11.33 -34.43
C GLU A 18 -83.20 12.33 -35.11
N ALA A 19 -82.40 11.89 -36.10
CA ALA A 19 -81.54 12.76 -36.91
C ALA A 19 -82.26 13.50 -38.05
N GLY A 20 -83.58 13.29 -38.25
CA GLY A 20 -84.40 14.11 -39.14
C GLY A 20 -84.11 13.99 -40.64
N VAL A 21 -83.48 12.90 -41.10
CA VAL A 21 -83.18 12.68 -42.52
C VAL A 21 -84.08 11.56 -43.07
N ILE A 22 -85.06 11.91 -43.91
CA ILE A 22 -85.87 10.94 -44.66
C ILE A 22 -85.02 10.38 -45.80
N LEU A 23 -84.65 9.09 -45.72
CA LEU A 23 -83.84 8.41 -46.74
C LEU A 23 -84.70 7.62 -47.75
N PRO A 24 -84.37 7.63 -49.06
CA PRO A 24 -85.05 6.81 -50.08
C PRO A 24 -84.76 5.32 -49.87
N GLY A 25 -85.74 4.44 -50.08
CA GLY A 25 -85.71 2.99 -49.78
C GLY A 25 -84.61 2.11 -50.41
N MET A 26 -83.61 2.68 -51.09
CA MET A 26 -82.42 1.96 -51.57
C MET A 26 -81.36 1.77 -50.47
N THR A 27 -81.27 2.65 -49.46
CA THR A 27 -80.29 2.49 -48.35
C THR A 27 -80.66 1.36 -47.39
N LEU A 28 -81.95 1.10 -47.16
CA LEU A 28 -82.45 -0.01 -46.34
C LEU A 28 -82.16 -1.41 -46.94
N LYS A 29 -82.16 -1.54 -48.27
CA LYS A 29 -81.75 -2.79 -48.95
C LYS A 29 -80.26 -3.07 -48.75
N ASN A 30 -79.43 -2.04 -48.88
CA ASN A 30 -77.98 -2.16 -48.67
C ASN A 30 -77.64 -2.54 -47.22
N ILE A 31 -78.36 -2.03 -46.22
CA ILE A 31 -78.14 -2.38 -44.80
C ILE A 31 -78.50 -3.85 -44.52
N LYS A 32 -79.61 -4.36 -45.08
CA LYS A 32 -80.00 -5.78 -44.93
C LYS A 32 -79.01 -6.73 -45.63
N GLU A 33 -78.51 -6.35 -46.80
CA GLU A 33 -77.47 -7.10 -47.50
C GLU A 33 -76.14 -7.12 -46.71
N VAL A 34 -75.74 -5.98 -46.11
CA VAL A 34 -74.56 -5.89 -45.24
C VAL A 34 -74.71 -6.76 -43.99
N GLN A 35 -75.89 -6.81 -43.36
CA GLN A 35 -76.11 -7.68 -42.20
C GLN A 35 -76.08 -9.17 -42.58
N THR A 36 -76.63 -9.53 -43.74
CA THR A 36 -76.59 -10.93 -44.25
C THR A 36 -75.16 -11.35 -44.56
N PHE A 37 -74.39 -10.46 -45.20
CA PHE A 37 -72.96 -10.66 -45.40
C PHE A 37 -72.21 -10.78 -44.07
N HIS A 38 -72.47 -9.89 -43.11
CA HIS A 38 -71.84 -9.94 -41.78
C HIS A 38 -72.17 -11.25 -41.04
N LYS A 39 -73.43 -11.69 -41.05
CA LYS A 39 -73.83 -12.99 -40.47
C LYS A 39 -73.13 -14.17 -41.15
N SER A 40 -72.96 -14.14 -42.48
CA SER A 40 -72.22 -15.17 -43.21
C SER A 40 -70.71 -15.16 -42.88
N VAL A 41 -70.11 -13.98 -42.72
CA VAL A 41 -68.69 -13.81 -42.36
C VAL A 41 -68.44 -14.28 -40.93
N VAL A 42 -69.31 -13.91 -39.98
CA VAL A 42 -69.21 -14.34 -38.58
C VAL A 42 -69.39 -15.86 -38.47
N HIS A 43 -70.36 -16.44 -39.19
CA HIS A 43 -70.57 -17.89 -39.21
C HIS A 43 -69.34 -18.63 -39.79
N ASN A 44 -68.82 -18.17 -40.94
CA ASN A 44 -67.61 -18.75 -41.54
C ASN A 44 -66.40 -18.62 -40.61
N ARG A 45 -66.27 -17.50 -39.90
CA ARG A 45 -65.18 -17.26 -38.95
C ARG A 45 -65.30 -18.16 -37.72
N GLN A 46 -66.51 -18.35 -37.18
CA GLN A 46 -66.75 -19.30 -36.09
C GLN A 46 -66.43 -20.73 -36.51
N MET A 47 -66.85 -21.15 -37.70
CA MET A 47 -66.54 -22.49 -38.23
C MET A 47 -65.03 -22.66 -38.46
N HIS A 48 -64.36 -21.69 -39.08
CA HIS A 48 -62.92 -21.72 -39.28
C HIS A 48 -62.16 -21.81 -37.94
N LEU A 49 -62.45 -20.92 -36.99
CA LEU A 49 -61.79 -20.90 -35.68
C LEU A 49 -62.07 -22.19 -34.89
N SER A 50 -63.29 -22.74 -34.95
CA SER A 50 -63.62 -23.99 -34.26
C SER A 50 -62.84 -25.19 -34.82
N ASN A 51 -62.68 -25.26 -36.14
CA ASN A 51 -61.85 -26.27 -36.79
C ASN A 51 -60.37 -26.08 -36.48
N GLU A 52 -59.92 -24.83 -36.38
CA GLU A 52 -58.53 -24.51 -36.01
C GLU A 52 -58.23 -24.92 -34.57
N VAL A 53 -59.14 -24.64 -33.64
CA VAL A 53 -59.04 -25.06 -32.23
C VAL A 53 -58.97 -26.57 -32.14
N LYS A 54 -59.85 -27.30 -32.83
CA LYS A 54 -59.81 -28.78 -32.87
C LYS A 54 -58.48 -29.30 -33.42
N ARG A 55 -58.01 -28.74 -34.54
CA ARG A 55 -56.71 -29.10 -35.13
C ARG A 55 -55.56 -28.90 -34.14
N TYR A 56 -55.53 -27.77 -33.42
CA TYR A 56 -54.49 -27.52 -32.42
C TYR A 56 -54.62 -28.43 -31.20
N GLN A 57 -55.83 -28.78 -30.77
CA GLN A 57 -56.06 -29.75 -29.70
C GLN A 57 -55.53 -31.14 -30.07
N ASP A 58 -55.82 -31.61 -31.29
CA ASP A 58 -55.31 -32.90 -31.78
C ASP A 58 -53.77 -32.90 -31.91
N LEU A 59 -53.19 -31.77 -32.33
CA LEU A 59 -51.72 -31.61 -32.38
C LEU A 59 -51.08 -31.65 -30.99
N VAL A 60 -51.69 -31.03 -29.99
CA VAL A 60 -51.21 -31.07 -28.60
C VAL A 60 -51.27 -32.50 -28.06
N LEU A 61 -52.39 -33.20 -28.24
CA LEU A 61 -52.54 -34.58 -27.80
C LEU A 61 -51.50 -35.52 -28.43
N ASN A 62 -51.25 -35.39 -29.73
CA ASN A 62 -50.22 -36.18 -30.42
C ASN A 62 -48.81 -35.85 -29.89
N ARG A 63 -48.50 -34.56 -29.64
CA ARG A 63 -47.21 -34.17 -29.05
C ARG A 63 -47.03 -34.73 -27.65
N ASP A 64 -48.07 -34.72 -26.82
CA ASP A 64 -48.00 -35.23 -25.46
C ASP A 64 -47.72 -36.75 -25.44
N GLN A 65 -48.30 -37.51 -26.37
CA GLN A 65 -48.00 -38.94 -26.54
C GLN A 65 -46.53 -39.17 -26.94
N VAL A 66 -45.99 -38.35 -27.83
CA VAL A 66 -44.57 -38.42 -28.23
C VAL A 66 -43.66 -38.06 -27.04
N VAL A 67 -43.99 -37.03 -26.28
CA VAL A 67 -43.23 -36.64 -25.08
C VAL A 67 -43.23 -37.76 -24.05
N GLN A 68 -44.38 -38.41 -23.80
CA GLN A 68 -44.47 -39.54 -22.88
C GLN A 68 -43.62 -40.73 -23.32
N SER A 69 -43.63 -41.09 -24.60
CA SER A 69 -42.82 -42.21 -25.10
C SER A 69 -41.32 -41.92 -24.99
N LEU A 70 -40.88 -40.71 -25.33
CA LEU A 70 -39.48 -40.27 -25.17
C LEU A 70 -39.06 -40.22 -23.69
N ALA A 71 -39.94 -39.76 -22.80
CA ALA A 71 -39.69 -39.72 -21.36
C ALA A 71 -39.52 -41.12 -20.78
N THR A 72 -40.36 -42.07 -21.19
CA THR A 72 -40.27 -43.48 -20.79
C THR A 72 -38.96 -44.09 -21.27
N ARG A 73 -38.61 -43.88 -22.55
CA ARG A 73 -37.34 -44.38 -23.10
C ARG A 73 -36.13 -43.80 -22.38
N ARG A 74 -36.15 -42.51 -22.04
CA ARG A 74 -35.09 -41.86 -21.26
C ARG A 74 -34.94 -42.50 -19.88
N ALA A 75 -36.05 -42.78 -19.21
CA ALA A 75 -36.04 -43.43 -17.89
C ALA A 75 -35.46 -44.85 -17.95
N GLU A 76 -35.78 -45.63 -18.98
CA GLU A 76 -35.19 -46.96 -19.19
C GLU A 76 -33.67 -46.91 -19.37
N VAL A 77 -33.20 -46.03 -20.26
CA VAL A 77 -31.75 -45.86 -20.53
C VAL A 77 -31.01 -45.46 -19.26
N MET A 78 -31.56 -44.52 -18.47
CA MET A 78 -30.97 -44.10 -17.19
C MET A 78 -30.94 -45.21 -16.15
N ARG A 79 -31.95 -46.07 -16.11
CA ARG A 79 -31.98 -47.24 -15.22
C ARG A 79 -30.88 -48.26 -15.57
N ILE A 80 -30.64 -48.51 -16.86
CA ILE A 80 -29.57 -49.40 -17.34
C ILE A 80 -28.19 -48.82 -17.02
N LEU A 81 -28.00 -47.51 -17.20
CA LEU A 81 -26.76 -46.79 -16.88
C LEU A 81 -26.45 -46.81 -15.38
N ARG A 82 -27.48 -46.68 -14.53
CA ARG A 82 -27.35 -46.79 -13.06
C ARG A 82 -27.10 -48.23 -12.60
N SER A 83 -27.76 -49.24 -13.18
CA SER A 83 -27.67 -50.62 -12.70
C SER A 83 -26.27 -51.22 -12.85
N HIS A 84 -25.48 -50.74 -13.81
CA HIS A 84 -24.11 -51.20 -14.02
C HIS A 84 -23.06 -50.37 -13.28
N GLY A 85 -23.46 -49.32 -12.53
CA GLY A 85 -22.54 -48.44 -11.78
C GLY A 85 -21.56 -47.62 -12.63
N ALA A 86 -21.52 -47.85 -13.94
CA ALA A 86 -20.59 -47.21 -14.88
C ALA A 86 -20.78 -45.70 -14.96
N LEU A 87 -22.02 -45.21 -14.85
CA LEU A 87 -22.29 -43.77 -14.83
C LEU A 87 -21.76 -43.10 -13.56
N ASP A 88 -21.94 -43.74 -12.40
CA ASP A 88 -21.43 -43.21 -11.12
C ASP A 88 -19.90 -43.22 -11.08
N GLN A 89 -19.26 -44.27 -11.65
CA GLN A 89 -17.81 -44.31 -11.83
C GLN A 89 -17.30 -43.23 -12.79
N TYR A 90 -17.99 -43.00 -13.91
CA TYR A 90 -17.63 -41.95 -14.87
C TYR A 90 -17.71 -40.55 -14.23
N LEU A 91 -18.77 -40.28 -13.45
CA LEU A 91 -18.93 -39.02 -12.73
C LEU A 91 -17.81 -38.82 -11.69
N LYS A 92 -17.47 -39.86 -10.92
CA LYS A 92 -16.32 -39.83 -10.00
C LYS A 92 -15.01 -39.54 -10.71
N LEU A 93 -14.75 -40.22 -11.82
CA LEU A 93 -13.52 -40.02 -12.59
C LEU A 93 -13.42 -38.58 -13.11
N ASN A 94 -14.52 -38.01 -13.59
CA ASN A 94 -14.56 -36.60 -14.00
C ASN A 94 -14.34 -35.64 -12.82
N GLU A 95 -14.87 -35.96 -11.64
CA GLU A 95 -14.61 -35.16 -10.44
C GLU A 95 -13.13 -35.22 -10.04
N ASP A 96 -12.51 -36.40 -10.10
CA ASP A 96 -11.09 -36.60 -9.82
C ASP A 96 -10.20 -35.91 -10.87
N ILE A 97 -10.58 -35.95 -12.15
CA ILE A 97 -9.90 -35.19 -13.22
C ILE A 97 -10.01 -33.68 -12.94
N ALA A 98 -11.20 -33.18 -12.60
CA ALA A 98 -11.38 -31.76 -12.30
C ALA A 98 -10.55 -31.32 -11.08
N LYS A 99 -10.45 -32.16 -10.05
CA LYS A 99 -9.56 -31.92 -8.89
C LYS A 99 -8.09 -31.89 -9.32
N ALA A 100 -7.64 -32.89 -10.08
CA ALA A 100 -6.27 -32.97 -10.56
C ALA A 100 -5.90 -31.80 -11.49
N GLU A 101 -6.81 -31.37 -12.36
CA GLU A 101 -6.65 -30.18 -13.21
C GLU A 101 -6.57 -28.89 -12.38
N GLY A 102 -7.39 -28.77 -11.34
CA GLY A 102 -7.34 -27.68 -10.38
C GLY A 102 -6.00 -27.61 -9.63
N GLU A 103 -5.54 -28.76 -9.12
CA GLU A 103 -4.23 -28.88 -8.47
C GLU A 103 -3.09 -28.54 -9.42
N LEU A 104 -3.11 -29.07 -10.66
CA LEU A 104 -2.12 -28.76 -11.68
C LEU A 104 -2.05 -27.27 -11.98
N LYS A 105 -3.21 -26.61 -12.12
CA LYS A 105 -3.26 -25.16 -12.37
C LYS A 105 -2.70 -24.38 -11.20
N PHE A 106 -3.08 -24.73 -9.97
CA PHE A 106 -2.55 -24.12 -8.75
C PHE A 106 -1.03 -24.29 -8.63
N LEU A 107 -0.50 -25.48 -8.89
CA LEU A 107 0.95 -25.73 -8.88
C LEU A 107 1.68 -24.93 -9.95
N LYS A 108 1.12 -24.80 -11.16
CA LYS A 108 1.70 -23.99 -12.25
C LYS A 108 1.75 -22.50 -11.89
N GLU A 109 0.68 -21.96 -11.31
CA GLU A 109 0.64 -20.55 -10.85
C GLU A 109 1.67 -20.32 -9.74
N LYS A 110 1.79 -21.26 -8.78
CA LYS A 110 2.78 -21.19 -7.71
C LYS A 110 4.22 -21.27 -8.24
N LEU A 111 4.48 -22.14 -9.21
CA LEU A 111 5.79 -22.26 -9.87
C LEU A 111 6.16 -20.96 -10.59
N SER A 112 5.25 -20.42 -11.40
CA SER A 112 5.48 -19.15 -12.13
C SER A 112 5.74 -17.98 -11.17
N THR A 113 5.04 -17.94 -10.03
CA THR A 113 5.29 -16.95 -8.97
C THR A 113 6.68 -17.13 -8.36
N ALA A 114 7.08 -18.37 -8.06
CA ALA A 114 8.39 -18.68 -7.49
C ALA A 114 9.53 -18.31 -8.46
N GLU A 115 9.41 -18.65 -9.75
CA GLU A 115 10.39 -18.28 -10.79
C GLU A 115 10.51 -16.75 -10.92
N SER A 116 9.39 -16.03 -10.88
CA SER A 116 9.39 -14.56 -10.93
C SER A 116 10.10 -13.94 -9.72
N LEU A 117 9.90 -14.51 -8.53
CA LEU A 117 10.58 -14.09 -7.31
C LEU A 117 12.08 -14.40 -7.36
N GLU A 118 12.47 -15.55 -7.89
CA GLU A 118 13.88 -15.93 -8.05
C GLU A 118 14.63 -14.99 -9.02
N LEU A 119 13.99 -14.66 -10.14
CA LEU A 119 14.49 -13.65 -11.07
C LEU A 119 14.61 -12.27 -10.40
N GLY A 120 13.61 -11.87 -9.61
CA GLY A 120 13.63 -10.64 -8.83
C GLY A 120 14.79 -10.57 -7.83
N ASN A 121 14.98 -11.64 -7.04
CA ASN A 121 16.09 -11.74 -6.09
C ASN A 121 17.44 -11.65 -6.79
N THR A 122 17.61 -12.35 -7.92
CA THR A 122 18.84 -12.29 -8.73
C THR A 122 19.12 -10.88 -9.23
N SER A 123 18.09 -10.12 -9.63
CA SER A 123 18.23 -8.72 -10.02
C SER A 123 18.66 -7.84 -8.84
N LEU A 124 18.02 -8.00 -7.68
CA LEU A 124 18.35 -7.22 -6.48
C LEU A 124 19.78 -7.50 -5.99
N GLU A 125 20.26 -8.74 -6.09
CA GLU A 125 21.65 -9.08 -5.78
C GLU A 125 22.64 -8.38 -6.72
N LYS A 126 22.34 -8.33 -8.03
CA LYS A 126 23.16 -7.58 -9.00
C LYS A 126 23.18 -6.09 -8.68
N ASP A 127 22.03 -5.50 -8.40
CA ASP A 127 21.93 -4.07 -8.04
C ASP A 127 22.72 -3.77 -6.77
N ARG A 128 22.66 -4.66 -5.76
CA ARG A 128 23.43 -4.54 -4.51
C ARG A 128 24.94 -4.60 -4.76
N LEU A 129 25.39 -5.49 -5.64
CA LEU A 129 26.80 -5.56 -6.05
C LEU A 129 27.25 -4.28 -6.75
N LEU A 130 26.45 -3.76 -7.69
CA LEU A 130 26.75 -2.51 -8.40
C LEU A 130 26.80 -1.30 -7.46
N LEU A 131 25.89 -1.22 -6.49
CA LEU A 131 25.90 -0.16 -5.48
C LEU A 131 27.15 -0.23 -4.59
N LYS A 132 27.55 -1.43 -4.19
CA LYS A 132 28.78 -1.64 -3.41
C LYS A 132 30.02 -1.22 -4.19
N GLU A 133 30.13 -1.60 -5.46
CA GLU A 133 31.24 -1.22 -6.33
C GLU A 133 31.32 0.31 -6.49
N ARG A 134 30.20 0.97 -6.78
CA ARG A 134 30.14 2.45 -6.86
C ARG A 134 30.59 3.10 -5.56
N MET A 135 30.18 2.57 -4.41
CA MET A 135 30.59 3.09 -3.11
C MET A 135 32.09 2.88 -2.85
N GLN A 136 32.66 1.75 -3.26
CA GLN A 136 34.11 1.53 -3.17
C GLN A 136 34.90 2.54 -4.02
N ILE A 137 34.40 2.84 -5.23
CA ILE A 137 34.99 3.86 -6.09
C ILE A 137 34.87 5.25 -5.44
N ASP A 138 33.70 5.64 -4.94
CA ASP A 138 33.50 6.93 -4.26
C ASP A 138 34.40 7.09 -3.03
N LEU A 139 34.55 6.05 -2.21
CA LEU A 139 35.47 6.06 -1.06
C LEU A 139 36.94 6.22 -1.49
N LYS A 140 37.33 5.60 -2.61
CA LYS A 140 38.67 5.74 -3.17
C LYS A 140 38.91 7.14 -3.74
N GLU A 141 37.94 7.70 -4.44
CA GLU A 141 38.01 9.08 -4.96
C GLU A 141 38.10 10.11 -3.83
N ARG A 142 37.49 9.79 -2.67
CA ARG A 142 37.51 10.64 -1.47
C ARG A 142 38.56 10.24 -0.44
N GLU A 143 39.55 9.42 -0.82
CA GLU A 143 40.55 8.87 0.11
C GLU A 143 41.26 9.97 0.93
N GLU A 144 41.62 11.09 0.31
CA GLU A 144 42.25 12.21 1.00
C GLU A 144 41.35 12.84 2.08
N ILE A 145 40.06 12.97 1.81
CA ILE A 145 39.08 13.49 2.78
C ILE A 145 38.93 12.49 3.95
N VAL A 146 38.85 11.20 3.64
CA VAL A 146 38.72 10.14 4.66
C VAL A 146 39.98 10.10 5.54
N LYS A 147 41.16 10.26 4.93
CA LYS A 147 42.43 10.32 5.64
C LYS A 147 42.52 11.56 6.53
N GLN A 148 42.13 12.73 6.04
CA GLN A 148 42.04 13.97 6.83
C GLN A 148 41.10 13.78 8.03
N ALA A 149 39.91 13.18 7.81
CA ALA A 149 38.97 12.86 8.87
C ALA A 149 39.57 11.92 9.92
N SER A 150 40.26 10.85 9.49
CA SER A 150 40.92 9.94 10.42
C SER A 150 42.01 10.63 11.23
N VAL A 151 42.82 11.50 10.62
CA VAL A 151 43.89 12.23 11.32
C VAL A 151 43.31 13.20 12.35
N SER A 152 42.28 13.96 11.98
CA SER A 152 41.58 14.88 12.89
C SER A 152 40.91 14.14 14.05
N PHE A 153 40.24 13.02 13.78
CA PHE A 153 39.68 12.16 14.83
C PHE A 153 40.76 11.60 15.77
N SER A 154 41.89 11.14 15.23
CA SER A 154 43.05 10.70 16.03
C SER A 154 43.63 11.84 16.88
N LYS A 155 43.70 13.07 16.36
CA LYS A 155 44.12 14.27 17.11
C LYS A 155 43.24 14.47 18.34
N TYR A 156 41.92 14.55 18.18
CA TYR A 156 41.01 14.80 19.31
C TYR A 156 41.00 13.66 20.32
N THR A 157 40.98 12.42 19.85
CA THR A 157 41.03 11.25 20.75
C THR A 157 42.33 11.19 21.55
N SER A 158 43.47 11.61 20.99
CA SER A 158 44.77 11.68 21.71
C SER A 158 44.85 12.79 22.76
N LEU A 159 44.02 13.84 22.67
CA LEU A 159 43.93 14.87 23.70
C LEU A 159 43.23 14.31 24.95
N LEU A 160 42.19 13.52 24.73
CA LEU A 160 41.37 12.88 25.76
C LEU A 160 42.12 11.67 26.37
N TYR A 161 42.42 10.69 25.54
CA TYR A 161 42.98 9.40 25.92
C TYR A 161 44.48 9.30 25.61
N GLU A 162 45.18 8.42 26.30
CA GLU A 162 46.63 8.21 26.11
C GLU A 162 46.98 7.62 24.73
N HIS A 163 46.04 6.93 24.10
CA HIS A 163 46.22 6.31 22.79
C HIS A 163 45.29 6.94 21.75
N PRO A 164 45.81 7.28 20.55
CA PRO A 164 45.00 7.82 19.49
C PRO A 164 43.97 6.79 19.01
N GLY A 165 42.74 7.24 18.84
CA GLY A 165 41.69 6.44 18.22
C GLY A 165 41.85 6.38 16.71
N THR A 166 41.27 5.34 16.10
CA THR A 166 41.21 5.17 14.64
C THR A 166 39.77 5.28 14.15
N LEU A 167 39.57 5.98 13.04
CA LEU A 167 38.31 6.03 12.30
C LEU A 167 38.50 5.31 10.95
N SER A 168 37.72 4.27 10.70
CA SER A 168 37.70 3.59 9.39
C SER A 168 36.29 3.66 8.79
N ILE A 169 36.24 3.92 7.48
CA ILE A 169 34.99 3.99 6.70
C ILE A 169 35.04 2.88 5.66
N ASP A 170 34.19 1.88 5.83
CA ASP A 170 34.15 0.70 4.96
C ASP A 170 32.89 0.70 4.09
N ALA A 171 33.05 0.30 2.83
CA ALA A 171 31.94 -0.02 1.94
C ALA A 171 31.34 -1.39 2.31
N THR A 172 30.11 -1.40 2.84
CA THR A 172 29.38 -2.64 3.15
C THR A 172 28.17 -2.85 2.25
N ASP A 173 27.60 -4.04 2.29
CA ASP A 173 26.44 -4.37 1.47
C ASP A 173 25.16 -3.63 1.90
N ASN A 174 25.20 -2.92 3.04
CA ASN A 174 24.09 -2.12 3.58
C ASN A 174 24.42 -0.61 3.62
N GLY A 175 25.48 -0.18 2.92
CA GLY A 175 25.96 1.21 2.91
C GLY A 175 27.29 1.42 3.63
N PRO A 176 27.71 2.69 3.83
CA PRO A 176 28.99 2.99 4.47
C PRO A 176 28.92 2.67 5.96
N SER A 177 29.91 1.93 6.46
CA SER A 177 30.07 1.61 7.88
C SER A 177 31.21 2.42 8.47
N PHE A 178 30.89 3.22 9.49
CA PHE A 178 31.86 4.00 10.26
C PHE A 178 32.24 3.21 11.50
N LYS A 179 33.52 2.83 11.62
CA LYS A 179 34.04 2.10 12.78
C LYS A 179 35.07 2.96 13.48
N THR A 180 34.87 3.15 14.78
CA THR A 180 35.80 3.85 15.66
C THR A 180 36.39 2.88 16.66
N ARG A 181 37.72 2.84 16.79
CA ARG A 181 38.41 2.08 17.85
C ARG A 181 39.23 3.04 18.69
N ILE A 182 39.09 2.95 20.01
CA ILE A 182 39.95 3.65 20.98
C ILE A 182 40.49 2.58 21.93
N ASP A 183 41.81 2.39 21.92
CA ASP A 183 42.46 1.41 22.78
C ASP A 183 42.55 1.93 24.22
N GLY A 184 42.35 1.04 25.20
CA GLY A 184 42.40 1.39 26.63
C GLY A 184 41.12 2.02 27.20
N ALA A 185 40.14 2.34 26.36
CA ALA A 185 38.89 2.93 26.81
C ALA A 185 37.92 1.83 27.33
N ARG A 186 37.58 1.86 28.63
CA ARG A 186 36.46 1.08 29.22
C ARG A 186 35.48 1.98 30.00
N GLY A 187 34.17 1.84 29.76
CA GLY A 187 33.13 2.61 30.47
C GLY A 187 31.98 3.12 29.58
N LYS A 188 30.92 3.61 30.23
CA LYS A 188 29.70 4.10 29.56
C LYS A 188 29.93 5.43 28.82
N GLY A 189 30.78 6.32 29.35
CA GLY A 189 31.06 7.64 28.79
C GLY A 189 31.94 7.68 27.53
N ILE A 190 32.54 6.56 27.11
CA ILE A 190 33.44 6.53 25.94
C ILE A 190 32.70 6.84 24.66
N LYS A 191 31.49 6.28 24.51
CA LYS A 191 30.69 6.53 23.32
C LYS A 191 30.39 8.02 23.18
N ASN A 192 30.14 8.71 24.29
CA ASN A 192 29.88 10.14 24.27
C ASN A 192 31.15 10.94 23.92
N MET A 193 32.32 10.55 24.41
CA MET A 193 33.58 11.19 24.02
C MET A 193 33.98 10.89 22.56
N VAL A 194 33.60 9.72 22.03
CA VAL A 194 33.71 9.43 20.58
C VAL A 194 32.83 10.38 19.78
N ILE A 195 31.59 10.64 20.23
CA ILE A 195 30.70 11.62 19.60
C ILE A 195 31.35 13.01 19.62
N PHE A 196 31.85 13.46 20.77
CA PHE A 196 32.58 14.73 20.88
C PHE A 196 33.75 14.82 19.88
N CYS A 197 34.60 13.79 19.79
CA CYS A 197 35.73 13.78 18.86
C CYS A 197 35.26 13.82 17.40
N PHE A 198 34.17 13.12 17.10
CA PHE A 198 33.58 13.09 15.77
C PHE A 198 33.00 14.46 15.39
N ASP A 199 32.29 15.11 16.30
CA ASP A 199 31.69 16.43 16.08
C ASP A 199 32.77 17.50 15.87
N MET A 200 33.84 17.48 16.67
CA MET A 200 34.99 18.37 16.49
C MET A 200 35.70 18.14 15.16
N MET A 201 35.89 16.88 14.76
CA MET A 201 36.43 16.52 13.44
C MET A 201 35.55 17.08 12.30
N ILE A 202 34.23 16.98 12.42
CA ILE A 202 33.31 17.55 11.42
C ILE A 202 33.45 19.08 11.36
N MET A 203 33.57 19.77 12.51
CA MET A 203 33.76 21.23 12.52
C MET A 203 35.05 21.66 11.83
N GLU A 204 36.16 20.94 12.05
CA GLU A 204 37.44 21.17 11.37
C GLU A 204 37.31 20.97 9.85
N ILE A 205 36.66 19.88 9.41
CA ILE A 205 36.45 19.61 7.98
C ILE A 205 35.54 20.67 7.36
N MET A 206 34.45 21.06 8.04
CA MET A 206 33.53 22.10 7.57
C MET A 206 34.25 23.44 7.38
N HIS A 207 35.07 23.82 8.35
CA HIS A 207 35.91 25.02 8.27
C HIS A 207 36.83 24.99 7.03
N SER A 208 37.54 23.88 6.80
CA SER A 208 38.44 23.74 5.63
C SER A 208 37.72 23.90 4.28
N ARG A 209 36.41 23.68 4.25
CA ARG A 209 35.56 23.81 3.05
C ARG A 209 34.82 25.13 2.98
N GLY A 210 34.97 26.02 3.96
CA GLY A 210 34.20 27.26 4.06
C GLY A 210 32.69 27.02 4.18
N MET A 211 32.29 25.92 4.82
CA MET A 211 30.90 25.53 5.03
C MET A 211 30.59 25.42 6.52
N GLY A 212 29.30 25.31 6.85
CA GLY A 212 28.83 24.96 8.18
C GLY A 212 28.08 26.09 8.90
N PRO A 213 27.46 25.78 10.04
CA PRO A 213 26.59 26.71 10.76
C PRO A 213 27.34 27.81 11.53
N GLY A 214 28.67 27.68 11.70
CA GLY A 214 29.48 28.60 12.50
C GLY A 214 29.32 28.44 14.02
N PHE A 215 28.60 27.41 14.48
CA PHE A 215 28.45 27.08 15.89
C PHE A 215 28.28 25.57 16.12
N LEU A 216 28.59 25.10 17.32
CA LEU A 216 28.38 23.72 17.79
C LEU A 216 27.78 23.77 19.19
N ILE A 217 26.70 23.01 19.42
CA ILE A 217 26.01 22.96 20.71
C ILE A 217 26.02 21.53 21.24
N HIS A 218 26.53 21.34 22.45
CA HIS A 218 26.45 20.07 23.17
C HIS A 218 25.63 20.22 24.46
N ASP A 219 24.74 19.26 24.68
CA ASP A 219 23.98 19.18 25.93
C ASP A 219 24.78 18.47 27.04
N SER A 220 24.35 18.61 28.30
CA SER A 220 25.01 17.99 29.46
C SER A 220 25.12 16.46 29.33
N HIS A 221 24.17 15.83 28.64
CA HIS A 221 24.15 14.38 28.42
C HIS A 221 25.41 13.84 27.71
N LEU A 222 26.09 14.68 26.93
CA LEU A 222 27.36 14.30 26.29
C LEU A 222 28.45 13.99 27.34
N PHE A 223 28.35 14.56 28.54
CA PHE A 223 29.35 14.40 29.60
C PHE A 223 28.91 13.43 30.69
N ASP A 224 27.69 12.89 30.62
CA ASP A 224 27.16 11.96 31.61
C ASP A 224 27.99 10.66 31.70
N GLY A 225 28.47 10.35 32.90
CA GLY A 225 29.24 9.13 33.17
C GLY A 225 30.62 9.09 32.52
N VAL A 226 31.15 10.27 32.18
CA VAL A 226 32.52 10.51 31.74
C VAL A 226 33.38 10.89 32.96
N ASP A 227 34.64 10.48 32.98
CA ASP A 227 35.59 10.88 34.03
C ASP A 227 35.89 12.39 33.97
N ASP A 228 35.92 13.06 35.13
CA ASP A 228 36.08 14.52 35.25
C ASP A 228 37.32 15.05 34.50
N ARG A 229 38.41 14.28 34.45
CA ARG A 229 39.63 14.67 33.70
C ARG A 229 39.37 14.73 32.20
N GLN A 230 38.57 13.79 31.70
CA GLN A 230 38.20 13.73 30.28
C GLN A 230 37.24 14.86 29.92
N VAL A 231 36.28 15.17 30.79
CA VAL A 231 35.40 16.33 30.63
C VAL A 231 36.21 17.62 30.60
N ALA A 232 37.14 17.83 31.54
CA ALA A 232 38.00 19.01 31.57
C ALA A 232 38.83 19.16 30.27
N LYS A 233 39.46 18.07 29.82
CA LYS A 233 40.19 18.03 28.54
C LYS A 233 39.30 18.33 27.34
N ALA A 234 38.07 17.80 27.30
CA ALA A 234 37.11 18.07 26.24
C ALA A 234 36.75 19.55 26.16
N LEU A 235 36.50 20.19 27.31
CA LEU A 235 36.17 21.63 27.36
C LEU A 235 37.33 22.50 26.87
N ILE A 236 38.56 22.19 27.30
CA ILE A 236 39.77 22.89 26.85
C ILE A 236 39.97 22.70 25.33
N ALA A 237 39.87 21.46 24.84
CA ALA A 237 40.02 21.14 23.42
C ALA A 237 38.94 21.82 22.57
N GLY A 238 37.70 21.87 23.06
CA GLY A 238 36.60 22.54 22.38
C GLY A 238 36.80 24.06 22.30
N ALA A 239 37.26 24.68 23.39
CA ALA A 239 37.58 26.11 23.38
C ALA A 239 38.72 26.44 22.39
N GLN A 240 39.80 25.66 22.40
CA GLN A 240 40.92 25.82 21.47
C GLN A 240 40.48 25.63 20.01
N ALA A 241 39.72 24.58 19.72
CA ALA A 241 39.20 24.32 18.38
C ALA A 241 38.27 25.44 17.90
N SER A 242 37.43 25.98 18.80
CA SER A 242 36.52 27.07 18.48
C SER A 242 37.25 28.35 18.08
N GLU A 243 38.37 28.65 18.73
CA GLU A 243 39.24 29.79 18.41
C GLU A 243 40.05 29.54 17.12
N GLU A 244 40.61 28.34 16.96
CA GLU A 244 41.40 27.94 15.79
C GLU A 244 40.58 27.95 14.50
N PHE A 245 39.37 27.39 14.53
CA PHE A 245 38.51 27.22 13.36
C PHE A 245 37.37 28.24 13.26
N GLY A 246 37.31 29.21 14.17
CA GLY A 246 36.39 30.35 14.10
C GLY A 246 34.91 29.97 14.16
N PHE A 247 34.53 29.07 15.06
CA PHE A 247 33.13 28.74 15.34
C PHE A 247 32.77 29.00 16.80
N GLN A 248 31.49 29.17 17.11
CA GLN A 248 31.01 29.32 18.48
C GLN A 248 30.74 27.95 19.11
N TYR A 249 31.48 27.59 20.17
CA TYR A 249 31.20 26.37 20.94
C TYR A 249 30.33 26.69 22.16
N ILE A 250 29.14 26.07 22.23
CA ILE A 250 28.16 26.26 23.31
C ILE A 250 27.95 24.92 24.00
N VAL A 251 28.05 24.92 25.34
CA VAL A 251 27.83 23.72 26.14
C VAL A 251 26.87 24.04 27.27
N THR A 252 25.86 23.21 27.47
CA THR A 252 25.04 23.23 28.69
C THR A 252 25.62 22.24 29.69
N PHE A 253 25.58 22.60 30.97
CA PHE A 253 26.16 21.80 32.03
C PHE A 253 25.40 22.02 33.34
N ASN A 254 25.23 20.95 34.11
CA ASN A 254 24.77 21.09 35.49
C ASN A 254 25.88 21.73 36.33
N SER A 255 25.53 22.69 37.19
CA SER A 255 26.54 23.41 37.98
C SER A 255 27.40 22.51 38.87
N ASN A 256 26.86 21.37 39.30
CA ASN A 256 27.54 20.40 40.18
C ASN A 256 28.51 19.48 39.43
N ASP A 257 28.29 19.27 38.13
CA ASP A 257 29.05 18.29 37.36
C ASP A 257 30.30 18.93 36.73
N LEU A 258 30.42 20.27 36.74
CA LEU A 258 31.54 20.98 36.12
C LEU A 258 32.86 20.67 36.85
N PRO A 259 33.87 20.07 36.20
CA PRO A 259 35.07 19.54 36.87
C PRO A 259 36.10 20.64 37.15
N ARG A 260 35.76 21.61 38.02
CA ARG A 260 36.58 22.79 38.31
C ARG A 260 38.01 22.45 38.76
N SER A 261 38.19 21.35 39.51
CA SER A 261 39.49 20.93 40.02
C SER A 261 40.44 20.40 38.93
N GLU A 262 39.90 19.87 37.84
CA GLU A 262 40.69 19.24 36.76
C GLU A 262 40.98 20.20 35.60
N LEU A 263 40.39 21.41 35.63
CA LEU A 263 40.59 22.45 34.60
C LEU A 263 41.92 23.21 34.75
N GLY A 264 42.62 23.07 35.87
CA GLY A 264 43.90 23.76 36.11
C GLY A 264 43.78 25.28 35.95
N ASP A 265 44.65 25.88 35.14
CA ASP A 265 44.68 27.33 34.87
C ASP A 265 43.67 27.78 33.79
N PHE A 266 42.85 26.87 33.24
CA PHE A 266 41.89 27.22 32.22
C PHE A 266 40.81 28.16 32.79
N PRO A 267 40.61 29.37 32.23
CA PRO A 267 39.75 30.39 32.83
C PRO A 267 38.27 30.16 32.50
N ILE A 268 37.72 29.02 32.94
CA ILE A 268 36.34 28.59 32.65
C ILE A 268 35.30 29.65 33.06
N ASP A 269 35.53 30.37 34.15
CA ASP A 269 34.60 31.38 34.67
C ASP A 269 34.38 32.56 33.68
N LYS A 270 35.31 32.79 32.73
CA LYS A 270 35.11 33.78 31.64
C LYS A 270 34.10 33.32 30.59
N TYR A 271 33.89 32.03 30.46
CA TYR A 271 33.01 31.41 29.47
C TYR A 271 31.63 31.07 30.04
N ILE A 272 31.46 31.12 31.36
CA ILE A 272 30.18 30.88 32.02
C ILE A 272 29.26 32.09 31.79
N LEU A 273 28.12 31.84 31.17
CA LEU A 273 27.09 32.87 31.02
C LEU A 273 26.52 33.27 32.39
N PRO A 274 26.26 34.56 32.64
CA PRO A 274 25.69 35.03 33.90
C PRO A 274 24.25 34.54 34.11
N VAL A 275 23.57 34.17 33.02
CA VAL A 275 22.20 33.64 33.04
C VAL A 275 22.23 32.19 33.50
N LYS A 276 21.56 31.91 34.62
CA LYS A 276 21.35 30.55 35.14
C LYS A 276 19.88 30.18 34.99
N LEU A 277 19.63 29.03 34.38
CA LEU A 277 18.29 28.43 34.31
C LEU A 277 18.07 27.61 35.58
N THR A 278 16.89 27.76 36.21
CA THR A 278 16.53 27.04 37.43
C THR A 278 15.03 26.82 37.53
N ASP A 279 14.64 25.61 37.93
CA ASP A 279 13.23 25.30 38.16
C ASP A 279 12.74 25.73 39.55
N ALA A 280 13.67 26.18 40.42
CA ALA A 280 13.36 26.56 41.80
C ALA A 280 12.54 27.86 41.90
N GLU A 281 12.75 28.81 40.98
CA GLU A 281 12.12 30.13 41.01
C GLU A 281 11.20 30.34 39.79
N GLU A 282 10.12 31.11 39.92
CA GLU A 282 9.16 31.34 38.82
C GLU A 282 9.81 32.08 37.63
N THR A 283 10.89 32.82 37.89
CA THR A 283 11.67 33.58 36.92
C THR A 283 12.85 32.80 36.31
N GLY A 284 13.09 31.56 36.74
CA GLY A 284 14.26 30.77 36.33
C GLY A 284 14.08 29.94 35.06
N GLY A 285 12.86 29.91 34.49
CA GLY A 285 12.54 29.16 33.28
C GLY A 285 13.03 29.83 31.99
N LEU A 286 13.27 29.03 30.94
CA LEU A 286 13.65 29.55 29.62
C LEU A 286 12.41 30.10 28.91
N PHE A 287 12.43 31.37 28.49
CA PHE A 287 11.28 32.07 27.90
C PHE A 287 10.00 32.08 28.76
N GLY A 288 10.15 31.95 30.10
CA GLY A 288 9.00 31.90 31.02
C GLY A 288 8.31 30.53 31.09
N LEU A 289 8.89 29.48 30.49
CA LEU A 289 8.41 28.10 30.59
C LEU A 289 9.35 27.29 31.51
N ARG A 290 8.76 26.42 32.34
CA ARG A 290 9.47 25.47 33.22
C ARG A 290 9.49 24.08 32.57
N PHE A 291 10.58 23.33 32.75
CA PHE A 291 10.78 21.99 32.16
C PHE A 291 10.99 20.93 33.22
#